data_AF-A0A1W9R4L1-F1
#
_entry.id   AF-A0A1W9R4L1-F1
#
_cell.length_a   1.000
_cell.length_b   1.000
_cell.length_c   1.000
_cell.angle_alpha   90.00
_cell.angle_beta   90.00
_cell.angle_gamma   90.00
#
_symmetry.space_group_name_H-M   'P 1'
#
loop_
_entity.id
_entity.type
_entity.pdbx_description
1 polymer ?
#
loop_
_entity_poly.entity_id
_entity_poly.type
_entity_poly.pdbx_seq_one_letter_code
_entity_poly.pdbx_strand_id
1 'polypeptide(L)'
;MKNKESVWYIIITSFKSHGMVRKIRVCKICGKSFIPDKYHPYQEVCSSPQCQHQRQILNQRKWRLKNPDYFKYKEKKNAWERKRAQYLEKWRKNHRDYFKTYYQIKKNKHF
;
A
#
# COMPACT_ATOMS: atom_id res chain seq x y z
N MET A 1 -6.05 3.49 -69.88
CA MET A 1 -4.88 3.75 -69.01
C MET A 1 -5.31 3.44 -67.58
N LYS A 2 -4.57 2.56 -66.89
CA LYS A 2 -4.99 1.93 -65.62
C LYS A 2 -4.96 2.93 -64.47
N ASN A 3 -6.13 3.35 -63.98
CA ASN A 3 -6.23 4.11 -62.75
C ASN A 3 -6.23 3.12 -61.57
N LYS A 4 -5.19 3.19 -60.74
CA LYS A 4 -4.97 2.31 -59.58
C LYS A 4 -5.86 2.80 -58.44
N GLU A 5 -7.13 2.43 -58.48
CA GLU A 5 -8.00 2.62 -57.33
C GLU A 5 -7.75 1.53 -56.27
N SER A 6 -7.57 2.00 -55.04
CA SER A 6 -8.17 1.41 -53.83
C SER A 6 -7.87 -0.05 -53.51
N VAL A 7 -6.60 -0.37 -53.27
CA VAL A 7 -6.23 -1.58 -52.50
C VAL A 7 -5.32 -1.20 -51.33
N TRP A 8 -5.86 -0.39 -50.41
CA TRP A 8 -5.38 -0.39 -49.03
C TRP A 8 -6.34 -1.25 -48.23
N TYR A 9 -5.96 -2.52 -48.11
CA TYR A 9 -6.53 -3.52 -47.23
C TYR A 9 -6.83 -2.90 -45.85
N ILE A 10 -8.11 -2.65 -45.59
CA ILE A 10 -8.64 -2.42 -44.24
C ILE A 10 -8.64 -3.80 -43.57
N ILE A 11 -7.48 -4.21 -43.04
CA ILE A 11 -7.44 -5.25 -42.00
C ILE A 11 -7.56 -4.51 -40.67
N ILE A 12 -8.78 -4.06 -40.36
CA ILE A 12 -9.13 -3.83 -38.96
C ILE A 12 -9.29 -5.22 -38.37
N THR A 13 -8.20 -5.72 -37.78
CA THR A 13 -8.23 -6.91 -36.94
C THR A 13 -9.33 -6.72 -35.91
N SER A 14 -10.36 -7.56 -36.00
CA SER A 14 -11.42 -7.67 -35.00
C SER A 14 -10.76 -8.16 -33.71
N PHE A 15 -10.33 -7.22 -32.87
CA PHE A 15 -9.95 -7.51 -31.49
C PHE A 15 -11.26 -7.87 -30.76
N LYS A 16 -11.64 -9.15 -30.82
CA LYS A 16 -12.67 -9.73 -29.96
C LYS A 16 -12.16 -9.65 -28.52
N SER A 17 -12.32 -8.49 -27.91
CA SER A 17 -12.21 -8.35 -26.47
C SER A 17 -13.29 -9.27 -25.89
N HIS A 18 -12.88 -10.40 -25.32
CA HIS A 18 -13.69 -11.19 -24.42
C HIS A 18 -13.86 -10.41 -23.11
N GLY A 19 -14.37 -9.18 -23.22
CA GLY A 19 -14.69 -8.33 -22.11
C GLY A 19 -15.95 -8.87 -21.48
N MET A 20 -15.82 -9.57 -20.36
CA MET A 20 -16.94 -9.78 -19.46
C MET A 20 -17.63 -8.43 -19.25
N VAL A 21 -18.88 -8.32 -19.68
CA VAL A 21 -19.69 -7.11 -19.51
C VAL A 21 -19.79 -6.85 -18.01
N ARG A 22 -19.10 -5.82 -17.54
CA ARG A 22 -19.05 -5.47 -16.13
C ARG A 22 -20.34 -4.77 -15.75
N LYS A 23 -21.19 -5.44 -14.98
CA LYS A 23 -22.44 -4.87 -14.49
C LYS A 23 -22.16 -3.73 -13.52
N ILE A 24 -22.94 -2.66 -13.63
CA ILE A 24 -22.91 -1.55 -12.67
C ILE A 24 -23.30 -2.10 -11.29
N ARG A 25 -22.57 -1.68 -10.26
CA ARG A 25 -22.83 -2.02 -8.85
C ARG A 25 -22.95 -0.76 -8.02
N VAL A 26 -23.56 -0.88 -6.84
CA VAL A 26 -23.67 0.21 -5.86
C VAL A 26 -22.57 0.07 -4.82
N CYS A 27 -21.85 1.16 -4.54
CA CYS A 27 -20.80 1.17 -3.52
C CYS A 27 -21.39 0.99 -2.13
N LYS A 28 -20.92 -0.01 -1.37
CA LYS A 28 -21.37 -0.26 0.01
C LYS A 28 -21.01 0.85 1.01
N ILE A 29 -20.20 1.83 0.61
CA ILE A 29 -19.71 2.91 1.48
C ILE A 29 -20.39 4.24 1.18
N CYS A 30 -20.33 4.70 -0.07
CA CYS A 30 -20.90 6.00 -0.45
C CYS A 30 -22.23 5.90 -1.19
N GLY A 31 -22.75 4.69 -1.46
CA GLY A 31 -24.01 4.49 -2.18
C GLY A 31 -23.99 4.86 -3.68
N LYS A 32 -22.86 5.33 -4.22
CA LYS A 32 -22.77 5.70 -5.64
C LYS A 32 -22.65 4.47 -6.53
N SER A 33 -23.28 4.52 -7.69
CA SER A 33 -23.12 3.54 -8.76
C SER A 33 -21.69 3.58 -9.33
N PHE A 34 -21.10 2.43 -9.60
CA PHE A 34 -19.78 2.30 -10.21
C PHE A 34 -19.67 1.02 -11.05
N ILE A 35 -18.71 1.01 -11.98
CA ILE A 35 -18.36 -0.19 -12.75
C ILE A 35 -17.15 -0.82 -12.06
N PRO A 36 -17.22 -2.11 -11.65
CA PRO A 36 -16.08 -2.83 -11.06
C PRO A 36 -14.83 -2.83 -11.94
N ASP A 37 -13.65 -3.04 -11.35
CA ASP A 37 -12.44 -3.27 -12.13
C ASP A 37 -12.51 -4.59 -12.93
N LYS A 38 -11.84 -4.66 -14.08
CA LYS A 38 -11.75 -5.87 -14.91
C LYS A 38 -11.09 -7.02 -14.15
N TYR A 39 -10.09 -6.73 -13.32
CA TYR A 39 -9.37 -7.72 -12.52
C TYR A 39 -10.08 -8.02 -11.19
N HIS A 40 -11.07 -7.21 -10.81
CA HIS A 40 -11.85 -7.37 -9.59
C HIS A 40 -13.37 -7.30 -9.86
N PRO A 41 -13.93 -8.26 -10.61
CA PRO A 41 -15.35 -8.25 -10.98
C PRO A 41 -16.29 -8.26 -9.76
N TYR A 42 -15.83 -8.78 -8.63
CA TYR A 42 -16.57 -8.84 -7.36
C TYR A 42 -16.36 -7.61 -6.46
N GLN A 43 -15.74 -6.53 -6.96
CA GLN A 43 -15.51 -5.30 -6.20
C GLN A 43 -16.83 -4.74 -5.64
N GLU A 44 -16.90 -4.55 -4.31
CA GLU A 44 -18.11 -4.09 -3.60
C GLU A 44 -18.07 -2.59 -3.24
N VAL A 45 -16.91 -1.96 -3.39
CA VAL A 45 -16.64 -0.57 -3.00
C VAL A 45 -16.01 0.15 -4.17
N CYS A 46 -16.53 1.32 -4.56
CA CYS A 46 -16.02 2.09 -5.70
C CYS A 46 -14.56 2.55 -5.50
N SER A 47 -13.88 2.90 -6.59
CA SER A 47 -12.45 3.24 -6.59
C SER A 47 -12.10 4.62 -6.01
N SER A 48 -13.05 5.33 -5.39
CA SER A 48 -12.74 6.63 -4.78
C SER A 48 -11.80 6.48 -3.57
N PRO A 49 -10.77 7.34 -3.41
CA PRO A 49 -9.79 7.20 -2.33
C PRO A 49 -10.43 7.14 -0.94
N GLN A 50 -11.47 7.95 -0.71
CA GLN A 50 -12.22 8.00 0.54
C GLN A 50 -12.87 6.64 0.87
N CYS A 51 -13.53 6.02 -0.11
CA CYS A 51 -14.18 4.73 0.07
C CYS A 51 -13.16 3.59 0.21
N GLN A 52 -12.05 3.63 -0.55
CA GLN A 52 -10.98 2.64 -0.43
C GLN A 52 -10.34 2.67 0.96
N HIS A 53 -10.08 3.87 1.50
CA HIS A 53 -9.55 4.06 2.85
C HIS A 53 -10.51 3.53 3.93
N GLN A 54 -11.79 3.90 3.84
CA GLN A 54 -12.80 3.39 4.78
C GLN A 54 -12.94 1.86 4.71
N ARG A 55 -12.91 1.26 3.51
CA ARG A 55 -12.87 -0.21 3.35
C ARG A 55 -11.67 -0.83 4.04
N GLN A 56 -10.48 -0.22 3.90
CA GLN A 56 -9.26 -0.70 4.54
C GLN A 56 -9.39 -0.70 6.07
N ILE A 57 -9.91 0.39 6.65
CA ILE A 57 -10.16 0.48 8.10
C ILE A 57 -11.14 -0.60 8.56
N LEU A 58 -12.27 -0.76 7.86
CA LEU A 58 -13.27 -1.77 8.20
C LEU A 58 -12.71 -3.20 8.11
N ASN A 59 -11.94 -3.48 7.07
CA ASN A 59 -11.26 -4.76 6.90
C ASN A 59 -10.25 -5.01 8.03
N GLN A 60 -9.45 -3.99 8.38
CA GLN A 60 -8.50 -4.11 9.48
C GLN A 60 -9.21 -4.35 10.82
N ARG A 61 -10.32 -3.64 11.09
CA ARG A 61 -11.12 -3.85 12.30
C ARG A 61 -11.69 -5.26 12.37
N LYS A 62 -12.33 -5.72 11.28
CA LYS A 62 -12.88 -7.08 11.18
C LYS A 62 -11.79 -8.14 11.36
N TRP A 63 -10.63 -7.90 10.77
CA TRP A 63 -9.49 -8.80 10.90
C TRP A 63 -8.95 -8.85 12.33
N ARG A 64 -8.81 -7.71 13.02
CA ARG A 64 -8.38 -7.67 14.44
C ARG A 64 -9.37 -8.38 15.36
N LEU A 65 -10.68 -8.22 15.14
CA LEU A 65 -11.69 -8.94 15.89
C LEU A 65 -11.59 -10.47 15.72
N LYS A 66 -11.24 -10.93 14.51
CA LYS A 66 -11.00 -12.35 14.24
C LYS A 66 -9.64 -12.86 14.71
N ASN A 67 -8.68 -11.97 14.89
CA ASN A 67 -7.30 -12.29 15.25
C ASN A 67 -6.87 -11.49 16.49
N PRO A 68 -7.55 -11.66 17.65
CA PRO A 68 -7.30 -10.85 18.84
C PRO A 68 -5.85 -11.00 19.35
N ASP A 69 -5.26 -12.17 19.13
CA ASP A 69 -3.96 -12.52 19.71
C ASP A 69 -2.77 -12.20 18.79
N TYR A 70 -3.04 -11.82 17.54
CA TYR A 70 -1.97 -11.66 16.55
C TYR A 70 -0.92 -10.63 16.97
N PHE A 71 -1.30 -9.56 17.66
CA PHE A 71 -0.38 -8.52 18.11
C PHE A 71 0.10 -8.67 19.56
N LYS A 72 -0.26 -9.74 20.28
CA LYS A 72 0.17 -9.94 21.68
C LYS A 72 1.70 -9.98 21.85
N TYR A 73 2.45 -10.34 20.82
CA TYR A 73 3.90 -10.30 20.84
C TYR A 73 4.46 -8.86 20.97
N LYS A 74 3.70 -7.83 20.58
CA LYS A 74 4.08 -6.42 20.72
C LYS A 74 3.81 -5.87 22.11
N GLU A 75 2.80 -6.40 22.81
CA GLU A 75 2.46 -6.00 24.18
C GLU A 75 3.51 -6.50 25.18
N LYS A 76 4.13 -7.64 24.86
CA LYS A 76 5.33 -8.09 25.56
C LYS A 76 6.51 -7.21 25.14
N LYS A 77 6.77 -6.13 25.89
CA LYS A 77 8.12 -5.53 25.91
C LYS A 77 9.09 -6.66 26.24
N ASN A 78 9.77 -7.18 25.22
CA ASN A 78 10.56 -8.38 25.40
C ASN A 78 11.69 -8.04 26.40
N ALA A 79 12.09 -9.01 27.23
CA ALA A 79 13.18 -8.80 28.18
C ALA A 79 14.44 -8.25 27.50
N TRP A 80 14.59 -8.52 26.20
CA TRP A 80 15.62 -7.97 25.33
C TRP A 80 15.54 -6.45 25.18
N GLU A 81 14.38 -5.83 24.94
CA GLU A 81 14.23 -4.37 24.81
C GLU A 81 14.68 -3.65 26.08
N ARG A 82 14.30 -4.18 27.25
CA ARG A 82 14.73 -3.66 28.56
C ARG A 82 16.24 -3.81 28.74
N LYS A 83 16.79 -4.99 28.46
CA LYS A 83 18.25 -5.25 28.52
C LYS A 83 19.03 -4.37 27.54
N ARG A 84 18.51 -4.18 26.31
CA ARG A 84 19.09 -3.32 25.29
C ARG A 84 19.12 -1.87 25.73
N ALA A 85 18.03 -1.36 26.32
CA ALA A 85 17.99 -0.01 26.84
C ALA A 85 19.08 0.23 27.90
N GLN A 86 19.19 -0.69 28.87
CA GLN A 86 20.23 -0.64 29.91
C GLN A 86 21.65 -0.74 29.32
N TYR A 87 21.87 -1.66 28.37
CA TYR A 87 23.15 -1.79 27.68
C TYR A 87 23.53 -0.50 26.95
N LEU A 88 22.60 0.09 26.20
CA LEU A 88 22.85 1.34 25.47
C LEU A 88 23.14 2.51 26.40
N GLU A 89 22.45 2.59 27.53
CA GLU A 89 22.72 3.59 28.56
C GLU A 89 24.15 3.47 29.10
N LYS A 90 24.53 2.24 29.51
CA LYS A 90 25.88 1.96 30.00
C LYS A 90 26.94 2.25 28.93
N TRP A 91 26.68 1.84 27.69
CA TRP A 91 27.58 2.09 26.57
C TRP A 91 27.76 3.59 26.32
N ARG A 92 26.67 4.37 26.27
CA ARG A 92 26.73 5.84 26.12
C ARG A 92 27.48 6.51 27.25
N LYS A 93 27.28 6.06 28.49
CA LYS A 93 27.99 6.59 29.67
C LYS A 93 29.50 6.35 29.57
N ASN A 94 29.90 5.18 29.06
CA ASN A 94 31.30 4.78 28.94
C ASN A 94 31.99 5.32 27.68
N HIS A 95 31.23 5.71 26.66
CA HIS A 95 31.74 6.19 25.37
C HIS A 95 31.36 7.66 25.13
N ARG A 96 31.34 8.50 26.17
CA ARG A 96 30.98 9.92 26.03
C ARG A 96 31.87 10.66 25.06
N ASP A 97 33.17 10.38 25.07
CA ASP A 97 34.12 11.09 24.21
C ASP A 97 33.97 10.71 22.74
N TYR A 98 33.58 9.47 22.43
CA TYR A 98 33.17 9.07 21.09
C TYR A 98 32.01 9.93 20.55
N PHE A 99 31.02 10.24 21.40
CA PHE A 99 29.92 11.10 20.98
C PHE A 99 30.36 12.55 20.78
N LYS A 100 31.25 13.07 21.63
CA LYS A 100 31.80 14.42 21.46
C LYS A 100 32.51 14.57 20.12
N THR A 101 33.38 13.62 19.78
CA THR A 101 34.11 13.62 18.50
C THR A 101 33.17 13.45 17.31
N TYR A 102 32.19 12.53 17.40
CA TYR A 102 31.15 12.36 16.38
C TYR A 102 30.37 13.66 16.12
N TYR A 103 29.93 14.36 17.17
CA TYR A 103 29.19 15.61 17.02
C TYR A 103 30.05 16.72 16.42
N GLN A 104 31.33 16.83 16.81
CA GLN A 104 32.26 17.79 16.23
C GLN A 104 32.49 17.53 14.74
N ILE A 105 32.75 16.28 14.35
CA ILE A 105 32.89 15.88 12.94
C ILE A 105 31.63 16.21 12.14
N LYS A 106 30.45 15.89 12.69
CA LYS A 106 29.18 16.18 12.02
C LYS A 106 28.95 17.68 11.85
N LYS A 107 29.24 18.49 12.89
CA LYS A 107 29.15 19.96 12.82
C LYS A 107 30.06 20.50 11.72
N ASN A 108 31.29 20.01 11.64
CA ASN A 108 32.29 20.47 10.67
C ASN A 108 32.00 20.04 9.22
N LYS A 109 31.16 19.01 8.99
CA LYS A 109 30.71 18.59 7.66
C LYS A 109 29.56 19.44 7.08
N HIS A 110 28.93 20.28 7.90
CA HIS A 110 27.86 21.19 7.48
C HIS A 110 28.34 22.63 7.25
N PHE A 111 29.66 22.83 7.26
CA PHE A 111 30.32 24.07 6.82
C PHE A 111 31.09 23.80 5.53
#